data_AF-A0A947FUR3-F1
#
_entry.id   AF-A0A947FUR3-F1
#
_cell.length_a   1.000
_cell.length_b   1.000
_cell.length_c   1.000
_cell.angle_alpha   90.00
_cell.angle_beta   90.00
_cell.angle_gamma   90.00
#
_symmetry.space_group_name_H-M   'P 1'
#
loop_
_entity.id
_entity.type
_entity.pdbx_description
1 polymer ?
#
loop_
_entity_poly.entity_id
_entity_poly.type
_entity_poly.pdbx_seq_one_letter_code
_entity_poly.pdbx_strand_id
1 'polypeptide(L)'
;MRCLFMVAVLLLAGPVAEAGADAGTGSGSGAESDADTATATDTDTDADTATATATATATDTDTDTAKPSPKIAVVVAGDPDDTLRQTAAFIEREATLSGLRVPTDPALRAAMRGEPATEADGLEGLRAIRRGLGFDPRKDLGSYKRIGIIAGADALLVVHREGAIVLEVFDVSAARFYEGALSFDDSSAAQRLKFIESRAAQAQLRWSEPPPPPPKSGPVKVNDPKQPADESRAKRRIKKAWPYLVAGALLAAGVTYLIIDRRRTNEPGPPLLRFRPGEE
;
A
#
# COMPACT_ATOMS: atom_id res chain seq x y z
N MET A 1 -11.32 -26.10 20.17
CA MET A 1 -12.72 -25.97 19.69
C MET A 1 -13.14 -24.51 19.83
N ARG A 2 -13.16 -23.78 18.71
CA ARG A 2 -13.66 -22.39 18.63
C ARG A 2 -15.14 -22.45 18.27
N CYS A 3 -16.02 -22.07 19.19
CA CYS A 3 -17.42 -21.79 18.86
C CYS A 3 -17.60 -20.28 18.69
N LEU A 4 -17.99 -19.89 17.48
CA LEU A 4 -18.78 -18.69 17.20
C LEU A 4 -20.01 -18.67 18.10
N PHE A 5 -20.43 -17.49 18.56
CA PHE A 5 -21.85 -17.18 18.63
C PHE A 5 -22.09 -15.74 18.19
N MET A 6 -22.84 -15.65 17.10
CA MET A 6 -23.33 -14.47 16.40
C MET A 6 -24.84 -14.43 16.67
N VAL A 7 -25.38 -13.28 17.07
CA VAL A 7 -26.83 -12.98 17.15
C VAL A 7 -26.95 -11.48 16.81
N ALA A 8 -27.25 -11.06 15.57
CA ALA A 8 -28.57 -10.99 14.91
C ALA A 8 -29.54 -10.08 15.70
N VAL A 9 -30.21 -9.05 15.19
CA VAL A 9 -31.01 -8.89 13.98
C VAL A 9 -31.33 -7.38 13.85
N LEU A 10 -31.28 -6.80 12.65
CA LEU A 10 -32.12 -5.64 12.34
C LEU A 10 -32.66 -5.79 10.91
N LEU A 11 -33.96 -6.09 10.82
CA LEU A 11 -34.77 -6.09 9.61
C LEU A 11 -34.99 -4.66 9.12
N LEU A 12 -34.75 -4.42 7.82
CA LEU A 12 -35.51 -3.45 7.04
C LEU A 12 -35.75 -4.04 5.64
N ALA A 13 -37.02 -4.20 5.31
CA ALA A 13 -37.52 -4.76 4.07
C ALA A 13 -37.58 -3.70 2.96
N GLY A 14 -37.27 -4.11 1.73
CA GLY A 14 -37.55 -3.40 0.48
C GLY A 14 -37.68 -4.42 -0.66
N PRO A 15 -38.70 -4.33 -1.54
CA PRO A 15 -39.11 -5.44 -2.41
C PRO A 15 -38.56 -5.38 -3.86
N VAL A 16 -38.44 -6.59 -4.44
CA VAL A 16 -38.83 -7.00 -5.81
C VAL A 16 -37.99 -6.54 -7.03
N ALA A 17 -37.39 -7.53 -7.70
CA ALA A 17 -37.42 -7.84 -9.15
C ALA A 17 -36.34 -8.91 -9.43
N GLU A 18 -36.65 -10.22 -9.46
CA GLU A 18 -37.21 -11.03 -10.54
C GLU A 18 -36.27 -11.29 -11.75
N ALA A 19 -36.12 -12.60 -12.02
CA ALA A 19 -35.73 -13.28 -13.26
C ALA A 19 -34.25 -13.32 -13.71
N GLY A 20 -33.78 -14.55 -13.95
CA GLY A 20 -32.58 -14.83 -14.75
C GLY A 20 -31.78 -16.05 -14.33
N ALA A 21 -32.42 -17.21 -14.19
CA ALA A 21 -31.71 -18.48 -14.13
C ALA A 21 -31.20 -18.83 -15.54
N ASP A 22 -29.90 -19.08 -15.68
CA ASP A 22 -29.41 -19.96 -16.75
C ASP A 22 -28.37 -20.93 -16.17
N ALA A 23 -28.66 -22.20 -16.37
CA ALA A 23 -27.91 -23.34 -15.87
C ALA A 23 -27.03 -23.86 -17.01
N GLY A 24 -25.77 -23.44 -17.01
CA GLY A 24 -24.75 -23.96 -17.91
C GLY A 24 -23.99 -25.13 -17.28
N THR A 25 -24.53 -26.34 -17.38
CA THR A 25 -23.80 -27.59 -17.08
C THR A 25 -22.79 -27.86 -18.19
N GLY A 26 -21.55 -27.39 -18.01
CA GLY A 26 -20.43 -27.67 -18.90
C GLY A 26 -19.60 -28.85 -18.43
N SER A 27 -19.96 -30.04 -18.89
CA SER A 27 -19.15 -31.27 -18.81
C SER A 27 -18.10 -31.27 -19.92
N GLY A 28 -16.83 -31.44 -19.57
CA GLY A 28 -15.73 -31.72 -20.51
C GLY A 28 -14.48 -32.14 -19.71
N SER A 29 -14.19 -33.44 -19.61
CA SER A 29 -13.28 -34.15 -20.54
C SER A 29 -11.91 -33.47 -20.54
N GLY A 30 -10.95 -33.90 -19.72
CA GLY A 30 -10.28 -35.18 -19.94
C GLY A 30 -9.13 -34.97 -20.92
N ALA A 31 -7.98 -34.53 -20.41
CA ALA A 31 -6.70 -34.57 -21.10
C ALA A 31 -5.61 -34.75 -20.05
N GLU A 32 -5.32 -36.01 -19.78
CA GLU A 32 -4.11 -36.47 -19.10
C GLU A 32 -2.93 -36.03 -19.97
N SER A 33 -2.05 -35.19 -19.42
CA SER A 33 -0.77 -34.84 -20.02
C SER A 33 0.31 -35.35 -19.10
N ASP A 34 0.75 -36.57 -19.36
CA ASP A 34 1.98 -37.13 -18.82
C ASP A 34 3.16 -36.26 -19.27
N ALA A 35 3.76 -35.53 -18.33
CA ALA A 35 5.04 -34.88 -18.53
C ALA A 35 6.10 -35.68 -17.76
N ASP A 36 6.80 -36.53 -18.50
CA ASP A 36 7.96 -37.27 -18.05
C ASP A 36 9.00 -36.34 -17.43
N THR A 37 9.30 -36.61 -16.17
CA THR A 37 10.42 -36.03 -15.43
C THR A 37 11.70 -36.73 -15.87
N ALA A 38 12.53 -36.06 -16.67
CA ALA A 38 13.91 -36.44 -16.90
C ALA A 38 14.84 -35.45 -16.19
N THR A 39 15.28 -35.85 -14.99
CA THR A 39 16.39 -35.24 -14.26
C THR A 39 17.69 -35.72 -14.89
N ALA A 40 18.48 -34.80 -15.44
CA ALA A 40 19.89 -35.01 -15.72
C ALA A 40 20.63 -33.74 -15.30
N THR A 41 21.11 -33.74 -14.05
CA THR A 41 22.04 -32.73 -13.53
C THR A 41 23.42 -33.33 -13.60
N ASP A 42 24.18 -32.98 -14.63
CA ASP A 42 25.63 -33.10 -14.64
C ASP A 42 26.18 -31.87 -15.38
N THR A 43 26.79 -30.96 -14.63
CA THR A 43 27.64 -29.92 -15.19
C THR A 43 28.79 -29.74 -14.22
N ASP A 44 29.85 -30.52 -14.44
CA ASP A 44 31.20 -30.17 -14.05
C ASP A 44 31.49 -28.76 -14.59
N THR A 45 31.77 -27.82 -13.70
CA THR A 45 32.39 -26.55 -14.07
C THR A 45 33.71 -26.47 -13.32
N ASP A 46 34.74 -26.82 -14.07
CA ASP A 46 36.14 -26.66 -13.68
C ASP A 46 36.44 -25.22 -13.27
N ALA A 47 37.13 -25.11 -12.14
CA ALA A 47 37.60 -23.86 -11.59
C ALA A 47 38.90 -23.44 -12.28
N ASP A 48 38.79 -22.59 -13.31
CA ASP A 48 39.95 -21.89 -13.86
C ASP A 48 40.14 -20.52 -13.21
N THR A 49 41.16 -20.49 -12.35
CA THR A 49 41.73 -19.28 -11.76
C THR A 49 42.48 -18.49 -12.84
N ALA A 50 41.88 -17.41 -13.34
CA ALA A 50 42.58 -16.43 -14.16
C ALA A 50 43.01 -15.22 -13.32
N THR A 51 44.31 -15.18 -13.03
CA THR A 51 45.04 -14.03 -12.48
C THR A 51 44.89 -12.82 -13.41
N ALA A 52 44.11 -11.82 -13.00
CA ALA A 52 44.03 -10.54 -13.68
C ALA A 52 45.12 -9.59 -13.15
N THR A 53 46.18 -9.42 -13.93
CA THR A 53 47.16 -8.32 -13.78
C THR A 53 46.44 -7.00 -14.05
N ALA A 54 46.17 -6.23 -13.00
CA ALA A 54 45.59 -4.89 -13.11
C ALA A 54 46.63 -3.90 -13.65
N THR A 55 46.60 -3.63 -14.95
CA THR A 55 47.16 -2.40 -15.51
C THR A 55 46.17 -1.28 -15.25
N ALA A 56 46.41 -0.49 -14.22
CA ALA A 56 45.65 0.72 -13.92
C ALA A 56 46.00 1.81 -14.95
N THR A 57 45.30 1.83 -16.08
CA THR A 57 45.20 3.02 -16.92
C THR A 57 44.23 3.97 -16.23
N ALA A 58 44.77 4.94 -15.51
CA ALA A 58 44.00 6.07 -15.00
C ALA A 58 43.59 6.95 -16.20
N THR A 59 42.46 6.61 -16.81
CA THR A 59 41.75 7.52 -17.71
C THR A 59 41.06 8.55 -16.83
N ASP A 60 41.72 9.69 -16.66
CA ASP A 60 41.14 10.89 -16.08
C ASP A 60 40.04 11.38 -17.03
N THR A 61 38.85 10.82 -16.86
CA THR A 61 37.65 11.25 -17.57
C THR A 61 37.09 12.38 -16.74
N ASP A 62 37.39 13.62 -17.16
CA ASP A 62 36.62 14.81 -16.81
C ASP A 62 35.15 14.50 -17.09
N THR A 63 34.48 13.97 -16.08
CA THR A 63 33.07 13.61 -16.14
C THR A 63 32.34 14.89 -15.83
N ASP A 64 32.06 15.66 -16.88
CA ASP A 64 30.86 16.47 -16.94
C ASP A 64 29.75 15.61 -16.32
N THR A 65 29.40 15.91 -15.07
CA THR A 65 28.61 15.02 -14.22
C THR A 65 27.19 15.08 -14.76
N ALA A 66 26.96 14.30 -15.82
CA ALA A 66 25.68 14.23 -16.50
C ALA A 66 24.64 13.95 -15.43
N LYS A 67 23.73 14.91 -15.26
CA LYS A 67 22.70 14.83 -14.24
C LYS A 67 22.00 13.47 -14.40
N PRO A 68 21.96 12.62 -13.36
CA PRO A 68 21.41 11.28 -13.51
C PRO A 68 19.97 11.36 -14.00
N SER A 69 19.48 10.42 -14.80
CA SER A 69 18.07 10.46 -15.22
C SER A 69 17.13 10.43 -14.01
N PRO A 70 15.98 11.14 -14.05
CA PRO A 70 14.99 11.10 -12.98
C PRO A 70 14.58 9.67 -12.64
N LYS A 71 14.46 9.37 -11.34
CA LYS A 71 13.94 8.09 -10.86
C LYS A 71 12.45 8.22 -10.55
N ILE A 72 11.64 7.40 -11.21
CA ILE A 72 10.20 7.36 -11.01
C ILE A 72 9.78 6.02 -10.38
N ALA A 73 8.60 5.98 -9.77
CA ALA A 73 7.97 4.73 -9.35
C ALA A 73 6.48 4.76 -9.72
N VAL A 74 5.92 3.62 -10.12
CA VAL A 74 4.50 3.50 -10.48
C VAL A 74 3.73 2.85 -9.34
N VAL A 75 2.64 3.46 -8.91
CA VAL A 75 1.77 2.96 -7.83
C VAL A 75 0.33 2.94 -8.29
N VAL A 76 -0.38 1.85 -7.97
CA VAL A 76 -1.83 1.75 -8.16
C VAL A 76 -2.52 2.16 -6.86
N ALA A 77 -3.36 3.19 -6.93
CA ALA A 77 -4.19 3.64 -5.81
C ALA A 77 -5.59 3.02 -5.87
N GLY A 78 -6.20 2.78 -4.70
CA GLY A 78 -7.46 2.06 -4.58
C GLY A 78 -7.32 0.53 -4.64
N ASP A 79 -8.40 -0.13 -5.02
CA ASP A 79 -8.44 -1.59 -5.17
C ASP A 79 -7.82 -2.00 -6.53
N PRO A 80 -6.71 -2.73 -6.55
CA PRO A 80 -6.04 -3.09 -7.80
C PRO A 80 -6.85 -4.17 -8.52
N ASP A 81 -7.48 -3.80 -9.63
CA ASP A 81 -7.97 -4.78 -10.60
C ASP A 81 -6.87 -5.20 -11.59
N ASP A 82 -7.09 -6.25 -12.36
CA ASP A 82 -6.12 -6.75 -13.34
C ASP A 82 -5.77 -5.73 -14.42
N THR A 83 -6.73 -4.89 -14.81
CA THR A 83 -6.51 -3.86 -15.84
C THR A 83 -5.62 -2.74 -15.32
N LEU A 84 -5.81 -2.27 -14.08
CA LEU A 84 -4.94 -1.28 -13.44
C LEU A 84 -3.52 -1.85 -13.25
N ARG A 85 -3.39 -3.12 -12.85
CA ARG A 85 -2.09 -3.81 -12.75
C ARG A 85 -1.36 -3.84 -14.09
N GLN A 86 -2.05 -4.24 -15.15
CA GLN A 86 -1.48 -4.32 -16.50
C GLN A 86 -1.11 -2.94 -17.05
N THR A 87 -1.97 -1.94 -16.86
CA THR A 87 -1.70 -0.56 -17.26
C THR A 87 -0.51 0.04 -16.51
N ALA A 88 -0.41 -0.18 -15.20
CA ALA A 88 0.75 0.24 -14.41
C ALA A 88 2.06 -0.42 -14.91
N ALA A 89 2.04 -1.73 -15.16
CA ALA A 89 3.18 -2.46 -15.71
C ALA A 89 3.54 -2.02 -17.14
N PHE A 90 2.55 -1.57 -17.92
CA PHE A 90 2.78 -1.01 -19.25
C PHE A 90 3.42 0.38 -19.18
N ILE A 91 2.91 1.29 -18.35
CA ILE A 91 3.47 2.64 -18.13
C ILE A 91 4.92 2.55 -17.63
N GLU A 92 5.20 1.62 -16.70
CA GLU A 92 6.55 1.40 -16.20
C GLU A 92 7.52 0.97 -17.32
N ARG A 93 7.08 0.08 -18.22
CA ARG A 93 7.87 -0.34 -19.38
C ARG A 93 8.08 0.82 -20.36
N GLU A 94 7.04 1.59 -20.68
CA GLU A 94 7.15 2.79 -21.53
C GLU A 94 8.19 3.77 -20.95
N ALA A 95 8.11 4.07 -19.65
CA ALA A 95 9.04 4.97 -18.99
C ALA A 95 10.48 4.45 -18.97
N THR A 96 10.67 3.14 -18.77
CA THR A 96 12.01 2.52 -18.80
C THR A 96 12.61 2.61 -20.21
N LEU A 97 11.80 2.40 -21.26
CA LEU A 97 12.23 2.53 -22.65
C LEU A 97 12.61 3.98 -23.01
N SER A 98 12.02 4.97 -22.34
CA SER A 98 12.38 6.39 -22.54
C SER A 98 13.61 6.84 -21.74
N GLY A 99 14.24 5.93 -20.98
CA GLY A 99 15.47 6.19 -20.24
C GLY A 99 15.25 6.72 -18.81
N LEU A 100 14.00 6.70 -18.31
CA LEU A 100 13.71 6.99 -16.91
C LEU A 100 14.13 5.82 -16.03
N ARG A 101 14.62 6.12 -14.82
CA ARG A 101 15.03 5.09 -13.87
C ARG A 101 13.82 4.61 -13.09
N VAL A 102 13.74 3.31 -12.85
CA VAL A 102 12.72 2.68 -11.98
C VAL A 102 13.39 2.01 -10.79
N PRO A 103 12.66 1.64 -9.71
CA PRO A 103 13.24 0.90 -8.60
C PRO A 103 13.77 -0.45 -9.06
N THR A 104 14.98 -0.79 -8.65
CA THR A 104 15.68 -2.01 -9.10
C THR A 104 14.99 -3.29 -8.63
N ASP A 105 14.42 -3.28 -7.41
CA ASP A 105 13.79 -4.45 -6.81
C ASP A 105 12.45 -4.79 -7.51
N PRO A 106 12.34 -5.96 -8.16
CA PRO A 106 11.10 -6.39 -8.79
C PRO A 106 9.96 -6.64 -7.79
N ALA A 107 10.24 -7.12 -6.58
CA ALA A 107 9.22 -7.38 -5.57
C ALA A 107 8.61 -6.06 -5.07
N LEU A 108 9.44 -5.03 -4.91
CA LEU A 108 8.99 -3.67 -4.59
C LEU A 108 8.08 -3.09 -5.68
N ARG A 109 8.46 -3.25 -6.96
CA ARG A 109 7.63 -2.80 -8.09
C ARG A 109 6.30 -3.54 -8.14
N ALA A 110 6.31 -4.87 -8.01
CA ALA A 110 5.12 -5.71 -7.93
C ALA A 110 4.19 -5.28 -6.78
N ALA A 111 4.75 -5.03 -5.60
CA ALA A 111 3.99 -4.60 -4.42
C ALA A 111 3.29 -3.24 -4.64
N MET A 112 3.95 -2.27 -5.29
CA MET A 112 3.34 -0.96 -5.59
C MET A 112 2.24 -1.05 -6.66
N ARG A 113 2.35 -1.98 -7.61
CA ARG A 113 1.30 -2.26 -8.61
C ARG A 113 0.11 -3.00 -8.02
N GLY A 114 0.24 -3.55 -6.81
CA GLY A 114 -0.83 -4.31 -6.17
C GLY A 114 -0.89 -5.77 -6.60
N GLU A 115 0.26 -6.34 -6.95
CA GLU A 115 0.40 -7.79 -7.09
C GLU A 115 0.26 -8.49 -5.72
N PRO A 116 -0.27 -9.73 -5.69
CA PRO A 116 -0.45 -10.48 -4.46
C PRO A 116 0.88 -10.66 -3.71
N ALA A 117 0.80 -10.76 -2.38
CA ALA A 117 1.99 -10.91 -1.55
C ALA A 117 2.63 -12.29 -1.77
N THR A 118 3.94 -12.31 -1.84
CA THR A 118 4.74 -13.51 -1.58
C THR A 118 5.24 -13.40 -0.15
N GLU A 119 5.06 -14.44 0.67
CA GLU A 119 5.34 -14.38 2.12
C GLU A 119 6.80 -14.06 2.47
N ALA A 120 7.72 -14.18 1.49
CA ALA A 120 9.16 -14.01 1.68
C ALA A 120 9.68 -12.58 1.50
N ASP A 121 8.89 -11.64 0.97
CA ASP A 121 9.43 -10.33 0.54
C ASP A 121 9.47 -9.24 1.62
N GLY A 122 8.75 -9.41 2.74
CA GLY A 122 8.72 -8.43 3.83
C GLY A 122 8.04 -7.09 3.49
N LEU A 123 7.33 -6.99 2.35
CA LEU A 123 6.74 -5.75 1.85
C LEU A 123 5.27 -5.56 2.28
N GLU A 124 4.79 -6.32 3.26
CA GLU A 124 3.40 -6.23 3.72
C GLU A 124 3.04 -4.84 4.26
N GLY A 125 3.98 -4.15 4.91
CA GLY A 125 3.78 -2.76 5.35
C GLY A 125 3.53 -1.80 4.18
N LEU A 126 4.26 -1.96 3.07
CA LEU A 126 4.05 -1.17 1.86
C LEU A 126 2.70 -1.49 1.22
N ARG A 127 2.35 -2.77 1.12
CA ARG A 127 1.04 -3.20 0.60
C ARG A 127 -0.10 -2.67 1.44
N ALA A 128 0.05 -2.63 2.76
CA ALA A 128 -0.94 -2.04 3.66
C ALA A 128 -1.10 -0.52 3.43
N ILE A 129 0.00 0.23 3.27
CA ILE A 129 -0.07 1.67 2.94
C ILE A 129 -0.77 1.86 1.60
N ARG A 130 -0.43 1.07 0.58
CA ARG A 130 -1.05 1.12 -0.75
C ARG A 130 -2.55 0.82 -0.71
N ARG A 131 -2.97 -0.24 0.00
CA ARG A 131 -4.41 -0.57 0.19
C ARG A 131 -5.16 0.55 0.92
N GLY A 132 -4.45 1.33 1.75
CA GLY A 132 -4.99 2.51 2.42
C GLY A 132 -5.13 3.73 1.51
N LEU A 133 -4.51 3.75 0.32
CA LEU A 133 -4.69 4.82 -0.65
C LEU A 133 -6.14 4.81 -1.13
N GLY A 134 -6.92 5.80 -0.69
CA GLY A 134 -8.30 5.96 -1.14
C GLY A 134 -8.40 6.32 -2.63
N PHE A 135 -9.64 6.39 -3.13
CA PHE A 135 -9.94 6.79 -4.51
C PHE A 135 -9.51 8.22 -4.85
N ASP A 136 -9.46 9.11 -3.84
CA ASP A 136 -9.02 10.49 -4.01
C ASP A 136 -7.55 10.62 -3.59
N PRO A 137 -6.61 10.69 -4.55
CA PRO A 137 -5.19 10.71 -4.25
C PRO A 137 -4.78 11.96 -3.45
N ARG A 138 -5.56 13.05 -3.50
CA ARG A 138 -5.19 14.32 -2.86
C ARG A 138 -5.45 14.34 -1.36
N LYS A 139 -6.24 13.39 -0.83
CA LYS A 139 -6.51 13.28 0.61
C LYS A 139 -5.36 12.67 1.40
N ASP A 140 -4.47 11.92 0.76
CA ASP A 140 -3.52 11.05 1.43
C ASP A 140 -2.05 11.29 1.03
N LEU A 141 -1.69 12.57 0.92
CA LEU A 141 -0.35 13.03 0.47
C LEU A 141 0.81 12.41 1.30
N GLY A 142 0.58 12.17 2.59
CA GLY A 142 1.57 11.57 3.49
C GLY A 142 1.90 10.13 3.13
N SER A 143 0.90 9.37 2.68
CA SER A 143 1.05 7.97 2.26
C SER A 143 1.82 7.89 0.94
N TYR A 144 1.50 8.72 -0.04
CA TYR A 144 2.27 8.83 -1.28
C TYR A 144 3.72 9.22 -1.04
N LYS A 145 3.97 10.25 -0.21
CA LYS A 145 5.34 10.64 0.14
C LYS A 145 6.13 9.48 0.74
N ARG A 146 5.51 8.71 1.64
CA ARG A 146 6.16 7.55 2.28
C ARG A 146 6.49 6.46 1.26
N ILE A 147 5.56 6.13 0.36
CA ILE A 147 5.81 5.17 -0.72
C ILE A 147 6.97 5.64 -1.60
N GLY A 148 7.00 6.93 -1.98
CA GLY A 148 8.05 7.50 -2.81
C GLY A 148 9.43 7.43 -2.16
N ILE A 149 9.51 7.69 -0.86
CA ILE A 149 10.74 7.56 -0.07
C ILE A 149 11.20 6.10 -0.01
N ILE A 150 10.29 5.15 0.24
CA ILE A 150 10.62 3.71 0.27
C ILE A 150 11.14 3.25 -1.09
N ALA A 151 10.53 3.72 -2.18
CA ALA A 151 10.99 3.44 -3.55
C ALA A 151 12.30 4.16 -3.91
N GLY A 152 12.69 5.17 -3.13
CA GLY A 152 13.76 6.11 -3.46
C GLY A 152 13.52 6.76 -4.81
N ALA A 153 12.28 7.20 -5.08
CA ALA A 153 11.87 7.85 -6.32
C ALA A 153 11.76 9.36 -6.14
N ASP A 154 12.08 10.11 -7.19
CA ASP A 154 11.91 11.57 -7.27
C ASP A 154 10.45 11.94 -7.52
N ALA A 155 9.76 11.13 -8.36
CA ALA A 155 8.35 11.27 -8.67
C ALA A 155 7.62 9.93 -8.61
N LEU A 156 6.35 9.97 -8.20
CA LEU A 156 5.44 8.84 -8.23
C LEU A 156 4.40 9.03 -9.34
N LEU A 157 4.24 8.02 -10.17
CA LEU A 157 3.15 7.89 -11.13
C LEU A 157 2.00 7.17 -10.45
N VAL A 158 0.93 7.90 -10.17
CA VAL A 158 -0.26 7.37 -9.50
C VAL A 158 -1.29 7.00 -10.56
N VAL A 159 -1.59 5.71 -10.63
CA VAL A 159 -2.61 5.15 -11.53
C VAL A 159 -3.83 4.81 -10.68
N HIS A 160 -4.98 5.37 -11.02
CA HIS A 160 -6.24 5.07 -10.34
C HIS A 160 -7.42 5.09 -11.31
N ARG A 161 -8.58 4.63 -10.86
CA ARG A 161 -9.81 4.60 -11.65
C ARG A 161 -10.80 5.63 -11.12
N GLU A 162 -11.25 6.52 -11.99
CA GLU A 162 -12.34 7.47 -11.73
C GLU A 162 -13.27 7.48 -12.96
N GLY A 163 -14.00 6.39 -13.14
CA GLY A 163 -14.71 6.10 -14.40
C GLY A 163 -13.77 5.58 -15.49
N ALA A 164 -12.74 6.37 -15.84
CA ALA A 164 -11.63 5.99 -16.72
C ALA A 164 -10.34 5.77 -15.92
N ILE A 165 -9.30 5.20 -16.55
CA ILE A 165 -7.98 5.08 -15.94
C ILE A 165 -7.28 6.44 -16.05
N VAL A 166 -6.94 7.01 -14.90
CA VAL A 166 -6.30 8.32 -14.79
C VAL A 166 -4.88 8.15 -14.28
N LEU A 167 -3.98 8.91 -14.90
CA LEU A 167 -2.57 9.02 -14.53
C LEU A 167 -2.29 10.42 -13.98
N GLU A 168 -1.87 10.49 -12.71
CA GLU A 168 -1.37 11.70 -12.07
C GLU A 168 0.11 11.53 -11.68
N VAL A 169 0.84 12.66 -11.58
CA VAL A 169 2.24 12.65 -11.13
C VAL A 169 2.36 13.36 -9.79
N PHE A 170 2.94 12.68 -8.81
CA PHE A 170 3.20 13.18 -7.47
C PHE A 170 4.69 13.48 -7.29
N ASP A 171 5.02 14.70 -6.88
CA ASP A 171 6.36 15.14 -6.51
C ASP A 171 6.65 14.72 -5.06
N VAL A 172 7.60 13.77 -4.88
CA VAL A 172 7.93 13.21 -3.56
C VAL A 172 8.59 14.24 -2.66
N SER A 173 9.41 15.13 -3.24
CA SER A 173 10.12 16.18 -2.50
C SER A 173 9.15 17.22 -1.93
N ALA A 174 8.29 17.74 -2.81
CA ALA A 174 7.33 18.80 -2.51
C ALA A 174 6.05 18.26 -1.87
N ALA A 175 5.89 16.93 -1.80
CA ALA A 175 4.72 16.25 -1.23
C ALA A 175 3.39 16.72 -1.85
N ARG A 176 3.37 16.93 -3.16
CA ARG A 176 2.21 17.47 -3.88
C ARG A 176 2.06 16.87 -5.26
N PHE A 177 0.82 16.82 -5.74
CA PHE A 177 0.52 16.49 -7.12
C PHE A 177 0.87 17.65 -8.04
N TYR A 178 1.36 17.32 -9.24
CA TYR A 178 1.42 18.28 -10.32
C TYR A 178 0.03 18.62 -10.82
N GLU A 179 -0.13 19.82 -11.37
CA GLU A 179 -1.38 20.20 -12.01
C GLU A 179 -1.60 19.43 -13.32
N GLY A 180 -2.83 18.95 -13.50
CA GLY A 180 -3.24 18.14 -14.65
C GLY A 180 -3.27 16.65 -14.33
N ALA A 181 -4.24 15.98 -14.91
CA ALA A 181 -4.40 14.54 -14.91
C ALA A 181 -4.52 14.08 -16.36
N LEU A 182 -4.00 12.90 -16.67
CA LEU A 182 -4.02 12.36 -18.02
C LEU A 182 -4.90 11.11 -18.05
N SER A 183 -5.96 11.15 -18.87
CA SER A 183 -6.76 9.96 -19.17
C SER A 183 -5.92 9.00 -20.01
N PHE A 184 -5.78 7.76 -19.56
CA PHE A 184 -4.94 6.77 -20.24
C PHE A 184 -5.51 6.40 -21.61
N ASP A 185 -6.83 6.26 -21.72
CA ASP A 185 -7.52 5.81 -22.93
C ASP A 185 -7.56 6.89 -24.02
N ASP A 186 -7.60 8.17 -23.62
CA ASP A 186 -7.66 9.30 -24.56
C ASP A 186 -6.28 9.83 -24.98
N SER A 187 -5.20 9.33 -24.37
CA SER A 187 -3.84 9.82 -24.61
C SER A 187 -3.01 8.87 -25.46
N SER A 188 -2.21 9.43 -26.35
CA SER A 188 -1.18 8.67 -27.07
C SER A 188 0.03 8.38 -26.17
N ALA A 189 0.77 7.31 -26.48
CA ALA A 189 2.03 6.98 -25.79
C ALA A 189 3.01 8.16 -25.75
N ALA A 190 3.16 8.88 -26.86
CA ALA A 190 4.03 10.04 -26.94
C ALA A 190 3.59 11.19 -26.03
N GLN A 191 2.27 11.42 -25.86
CA GLN A 191 1.74 12.41 -24.93
C GLN A 191 1.98 12.00 -23.48
N ARG A 192 1.75 10.72 -23.13
CA ARG A 192 2.02 10.19 -21.79
C ARG A 192 3.49 10.35 -21.41
N LEU A 193 4.40 9.96 -22.30
CA LEU A 193 5.83 10.05 -22.05
C LEU A 193 6.28 11.50 -21.87
N LYS A 194 5.89 12.42 -22.77
CA LYS A 194 6.20 13.84 -22.61
C LYS A 194 5.67 14.42 -21.30
N PHE A 195 4.46 14.02 -20.91
CA PHE A 195 3.87 14.41 -19.64
C PHE A 195 4.70 13.90 -18.46
N ILE A 196 5.00 12.61 -18.41
CA ILE A 196 5.81 11.97 -17.36
C ILE A 196 7.20 12.60 -17.28
N GLU A 197 7.92 12.70 -18.40
CA GLU A 197 9.29 13.23 -18.47
C GLU A 197 9.36 14.68 -17.99
N SER A 198 8.43 15.53 -18.45
CA SER A 198 8.40 16.94 -18.05
C SER A 198 8.21 17.11 -16.53
N ARG A 199 7.36 16.27 -15.91
CA ARG A 199 7.10 16.33 -14.46
C ARG A 199 8.22 15.67 -13.64
N ALA A 200 8.79 14.58 -14.12
CA ALA A 200 9.91 13.90 -13.48
C ALA A 200 11.17 14.79 -13.49
N ALA A 201 11.45 15.48 -14.60
CA ALA A 201 12.54 16.44 -14.68
C ALA A 201 12.36 17.62 -13.72
N GLN A 202 11.12 18.14 -13.60
CA GLN A 202 10.79 19.20 -12.62
C GLN A 202 10.98 18.73 -11.18
N ALA A 203 10.58 17.48 -10.85
CA ALA A 203 10.75 16.93 -9.51
C ALA A 203 12.24 16.77 -9.17
N GLN A 204 13.03 16.31 -10.14
CA GLN A 204 14.46 16.13 -9.97
C GLN A 204 15.22 17.46 -9.82
N LEU A 205 14.79 18.52 -10.50
CA LEU A 205 15.37 19.86 -10.32
C LEU A 205 15.19 20.35 -8.87
N ARG A 206 14.01 20.17 -8.29
CA ARG A 206 13.75 20.53 -6.89
C ARG A 206 14.52 19.68 -5.90
N TRP A 207 14.69 18.39 -6.18
CA TRP A 207 15.48 17.51 -5.32
C TRP A 207 16.95 17.96 -5.27
N SER A 208 17.48 18.46 -6.38
CA SER A 208 18.84 19.00 -6.43
C SER A 208 19.00 20.39 -5.82
N GLU A 209 17.90 21.13 -5.57
CA GLU A 209 17.97 22.42 -4.90
C GLU A 209 18.14 22.20 -3.39
N PRO A 210 19.18 22.77 -2.75
CA PRO A 210 19.32 22.72 -1.31
C PRO A 210 18.05 23.31 -0.67
N PRO A 211 17.56 22.73 0.45
CA PRO A 211 16.40 23.28 1.13
C PRO A 211 16.68 24.75 1.43
N PRO A 212 15.69 25.65 1.24
CA PRO A 212 15.88 27.06 1.53
C PRO A 212 16.41 27.20 2.96
N PRO A 213 17.43 28.04 3.20
CA PRO A 213 17.97 28.21 4.53
C PRO A 213 16.80 28.53 5.47
N PRO A 214 16.78 27.95 6.69
CA PRO A 214 15.73 28.24 7.65
C PRO A 214 15.60 29.76 7.74
N PRO A 215 14.37 30.32 7.72
CA PRO A 215 14.18 31.75 7.75
C PRO A 215 15.01 32.29 8.90
N LYS A 216 15.95 33.21 8.60
CA LYS A 216 16.84 33.81 9.61
C LYS A 216 15.94 34.23 10.75
N SER A 217 16.04 33.52 11.87
CA SER A 217 15.34 33.84 13.08
C SER A 217 15.77 35.26 13.42
N GLY A 218 14.96 36.25 13.07
CA GLY A 218 15.15 37.60 13.55
C GLY A 218 15.29 37.51 15.07
N PRO A 219 16.17 38.30 15.69
CA PRO A 219 16.39 38.23 17.13
C PRO A 219 15.02 38.30 17.81
N VAL A 220 14.63 37.18 18.42
CA VAL A 220 13.45 37.11 19.26
C VAL A 220 13.70 38.13 20.34
N LYS A 221 12.99 39.27 20.30
CA LYS A 221 12.91 40.20 21.41
C LYS A 221 12.35 39.40 22.58
N VAL A 222 13.24 38.92 23.44
CA VAL A 222 12.93 38.39 24.76
C VAL A 222 12.56 39.60 25.62
N ASN A 223 11.33 40.08 25.48
CA ASN A 223 10.63 40.89 26.48
C ASN A 223 9.19 41.10 26.01
N ASP A 224 8.33 40.17 26.43
CA ASP A 224 7.04 40.47 27.07
C ASP A 224 6.55 39.17 27.73
N PRO A 225 5.97 39.20 28.94
CA PRO A 225 5.47 38.01 29.60
C PRO A 225 4.33 37.41 28.76
N LYS A 226 4.65 36.30 28.11
CA LYS A 226 3.77 35.48 27.28
C LYS A 226 2.51 35.09 28.08
N GLN A 227 1.40 35.77 27.82
CA GLN A 227 0.08 35.22 28.11
C GLN A 227 -0.02 33.85 27.40
N PRO A 228 -0.51 32.79 28.08
CA PRO A 228 -0.65 31.47 27.48
C PRO A 228 -1.83 31.46 26.51
N ALA A 229 -1.61 31.94 25.29
CA ALA A 229 -2.48 31.65 24.16
C ALA A 229 -2.18 30.23 23.65
N ASP A 230 -3.23 29.44 23.47
CA ASP A 230 -3.27 28.06 22.99
C ASP A 230 -2.90 26.93 23.97
N GLU A 231 -3.56 26.92 25.14
CA GLU A 231 -4.17 25.66 25.60
C GLU A 231 -5.29 25.25 24.63
N SER A 232 -4.83 24.69 23.52
CA SER A 232 -5.54 24.42 22.28
C SER A 232 -6.84 23.64 22.48
N ARG A 233 -7.83 23.97 21.64
CA ARG A 233 -9.22 23.45 21.57
C ARG A 233 -9.41 21.96 21.89
N ALA A 234 -8.39 21.11 21.70
CA ALA A 234 -8.39 19.71 22.08
C ALA A 234 -8.62 19.48 23.59
N LYS A 235 -7.94 20.23 24.47
CA LYS A 235 -8.11 20.10 25.93
C LYS A 235 -9.53 20.47 26.38
N ARG A 236 -10.16 21.47 25.73
CA ARG A 236 -11.56 21.84 26.00
C ARG A 236 -12.54 20.74 25.57
N ARG A 237 -12.30 20.07 24.43
CA ARG A 237 -13.16 18.96 23.96
C ARG A 237 -13.01 17.72 24.85
N ILE A 238 -11.79 17.40 25.26
CA ILE A 238 -11.52 16.25 26.14
C ILE A 238 -12.16 16.45 27.53
N LYS A 239 -12.08 17.66 28.11
CA LYS A 239 -12.78 17.96 29.38
C LYS A 239 -14.30 17.77 29.29
N LYS A 240 -14.91 18.07 28.13
CA LYS A 240 -16.35 17.91 27.93
C LYS A 240 -16.77 16.44 27.74
N ALA A 241 -15.88 15.61 27.19
CA ALA A 241 -16.12 14.18 26.97
C ALA A 241 -15.76 13.29 28.17
N TRP A 242 -14.98 13.79 29.12
CA TRP A 242 -14.53 13.04 30.31
C TRP A 242 -15.64 12.34 31.10
N PRO A 243 -16.81 12.96 31.37
CA PRO A 243 -17.88 12.29 32.12
C PRO A 243 -18.42 11.05 31.39
N TYR A 244 -18.51 11.12 30.06
CA TYR A 244 -19.00 10.03 29.23
C TYR A 244 -18.00 8.88 29.16
N LEU A 245 -16.69 9.17 29.15
CA LEU A 245 -15.65 8.15 29.22
C LEU A 245 -15.69 7.41 30.58
N VAL A 246 -15.88 8.14 31.68
CA VAL A 246 -16.02 7.52 33.01
C VAL A 246 -17.29 6.67 33.11
N ALA A 247 -18.41 7.17 32.60
CA ALA A 247 -19.67 6.40 32.56
C ALA A 247 -19.55 5.14 31.70
N GLY A 248 -18.92 5.22 30.53
CA GLY A 248 -18.68 4.07 29.65
C GLY A 248 -17.78 3.01 30.30
N ALA A 249 -16.72 3.44 30.99
CA ALA A 249 -15.83 2.54 31.71
C ALA A 249 -16.53 1.83 32.88
N LEU A 250 -17.35 2.55 33.66
CA LEU A 250 -18.13 1.95 34.76
C LEU A 250 -19.18 0.95 34.25
N LEU A 251 -19.84 1.25 33.14
CA LEU A 251 -20.82 0.35 32.54
C LEU A 251 -20.14 -0.94 32.03
N ALA A 252 -19.01 -0.81 31.33
CA ALA A 252 -18.24 -1.96 30.87
C ALA A 252 -17.75 -2.84 32.05
N ALA A 253 -17.26 -2.22 33.12
CA ALA A 253 -16.85 -2.92 34.34
C ALA A 253 -18.04 -3.65 35.00
N GLY A 254 -19.21 -3.00 35.08
CA GLY A 254 -20.43 -3.59 35.63
C GLY A 254 -20.91 -4.82 34.85
N VAL A 255 -20.93 -4.74 33.52
CA VAL A 255 -21.30 -5.88 32.66
C VAL A 255 -20.29 -7.02 32.81
N THR A 256 -19.00 -6.71 32.84
CA THR A 256 -17.94 -7.71 33.01
C THR A 256 -18.05 -8.43 34.36
N TYR A 257 -18.32 -7.68 35.43
CA TYR A 257 -18.55 -8.24 36.76
C TYR A 257 -19.75 -9.19 36.79
N LEU A 258 -20.87 -8.81 36.15
CA LEU A 258 -22.10 -9.62 36.12
C LEU A 258 -21.90 -10.94 35.36
N ILE A 259 -21.08 -10.95 34.31
CA ILE A 259 -20.72 -12.17 33.57
C ILE A 259 -19.86 -13.12 34.43
N ILE A 260 -18.91 -12.56 35.18
CA ILE A 260 -18.02 -13.36 36.05
C ILE A 260 -18.80 -13.95 37.22
N ASP A 261 -19.70 -13.17 37.83
CA ASP A 261 -20.49 -13.62 38.97
C ASP A 261 -21.49 -14.74 38.60
N ARG A 262 -22.12 -14.64 37.43
CA ARG A 262 -22.92 -15.75 36.86
C ARG A 262 -22.13 -17.02 36.62
N ARG A 263 -20.83 -16.95 36.36
CA ARG A 263 -20.00 -18.15 36.22
C ARG A 263 -19.62 -18.78 37.54
N ARG A 264 -19.62 -18.02 38.64
CA ARG A 264 -19.29 -18.54 39.99
C ARG A 264 -20.49 -19.16 40.70
N THR A 265 -21.71 -18.75 40.37
CA THR A 265 -22.95 -19.25 41.00
C THR A 265 -23.61 -20.42 40.26
N ASN A 266 -23.04 -20.87 39.13
CA ASN A 266 -23.41 -22.15 38.53
C ASN A 266 -22.82 -23.30 39.36
N GLU A 267 -23.44 -23.60 40.50
CA GLU A 267 -23.26 -24.89 41.14
C GLU A 267 -23.58 -25.99 40.10
N PRO A 268 -22.66 -26.95 39.88
CA PRO A 268 -22.93 -28.06 39.00
C PRO A 268 -24.06 -28.89 39.60
N GLY A 269 -25.27 -28.74 39.07
CA GLY A 269 -26.38 -29.64 39.38
C GLY A 269 -25.94 -31.09 39.19
N PRO A 270 -26.40 -32.01 40.06
CA PRO A 270 -25.92 -33.39 40.05
C PRO A 270 -26.11 -34.04 38.66
N PRO A 271 -25.13 -34.81 38.17
CA PRO A 271 -25.17 -35.35 36.82
C PRO A 271 -26.38 -36.27 36.64
N LEU A 272 -27.27 -35.88 35.71
CA LEU A 272 -28.43 -36.65 35.31
C LEU A 272 -27.98 -37.92 34.56
N LEU A 273 -28.26 -39.06 35.21
CA LEU A 273 -28.53 -40.40 34.67
C LEU A 273 -27.54 -40.98 33.65
N ARG A 274 -26.69 -41.89 34.14
CA ARG A 274 -25.99 -42.89 33.32
C ARG A 274 -26.96 -44.01 32.96
N PHE A 275 -27.23 -44.18 31.67
CA PHE A 275 -27.87 -45.41 31.17
C PHE A 275 -26.87 -46.56 31.24
N ARG A 276 -27.21 -47.61 32.00
CA ARG A 276 -26.54 -48.91 31.91
C ARG A 276 -27.16 -49.69 30.74
N PRO A 277 -26.38 -50.08 29.72
CA PRO A 277 -26.85 -51.01 28.71
C PRO A 277 -26.59 -52.45 29.17
N GLY A 278 -27.62 -53.29 29.14
CA GLY A 278 -27.52 -54.75 29.11
C GLY A 278 -27.55 -55.45 30.47
N GLU A 279 -28.73 -55.95 30.85
CA GLU A 279 -28.85 -57.25 31.50
C GLU A 279 -29.80 -58.07 30.61
N GLU A 280 -29.27 -59.16 30.06
CA GLU A 280 -30.03 -60.25 29.43
C GLU A 280 -30.68 -61.14 30.51
#